data_AF-A0A5B9YHT0-F1
#
_entry.id   AF-A0A5B9YHT0-F1
#
_cell.length_a   1.000
_cell.length_b   1.000
_cell.length_c   1.000
_cell.angle_alpha   90.00
_cell.angle_beta   90.00
_cell.angle_gamma   90.00
#
_symmetry.space_group_name_H-M   'P 1'
#
loop_
_entity.id
_entity.type
_entity.pdbx_description
1 polymer ?
#
loop_
_entity_poly.entity_id
_entity_poly.type
_entity_poly.pdbx_seq_one_letter_code
_entity_poly.pdbx_strand_id
1 'polypeptide(L)'
;MIPTVNDDLLADIEIAEQPSLTYEVKIDKDKMGNYVDGIDAIKQAIYHIINTERYQYLIYSWNYGIELADLFGKPIAYCYPEIKRRITEALLQDDRIESVNSFEFSYSKGDVIAKFKVITTEGEIEIDKVVRIG
;
A
#
# COMPACT_ATOMS: atom_id res chain seq x y z
N MET A 1 -14.51 -37.55 -8.99
CA MET A 1 -13.14 -37.81 -9.48
C MET A 1 -12.47 -36.45 -9.60
N ILE A 2 -11.48 -36.16 -8.76
CA ILE A 2 -10.69 -34.92 -8.83
C ILE A 2 -9.58 -35.20 -9.85
N PRO A 3 -9.30 -34.33 -10.82
CA PRO A 3 -8.18 -34.53 -11.74
C PRO A 3 -6.88 -34.61 -10.95
N THR A 4 -6.08 -35.63 -11.20
CA THR A 4 -4.70 -35.71 -10.74
C THR A 4 -3.91 -34.61 -11.44
N VAL A 5 -3.44 -33.63 -10.66
CA VAL A 5 -2.58 -32.56 -11.17
C VAL A 5 -1.25 -33.22 -11.56
N ASN A 6 -0.84 -33.11 -12.82
CA ASN A 6 0.47 -33.58 -13.26
C ASN A 6 1.55 -32.77 -12.52
N ASP A 7 2.30 -33.45 -11.66
CA ASP A 7 3.43 -32.92 -10.87
C ASP A 7 4.56 -32.35 -11.76
N ASP A 8 4.60 -32.78 -13.03
CA ASP A 8 5.58 -32.37 -14.05
C ASP A 8 5.55 -30.86 -14.41
N LEU A 9 4.53 -30.11 -14.01
CA LEU A 9 4.42 -28.66 -14.28
C LEU A 9 5.11 -27.77 -13.23
N LEU A 10 5.55 -28.33 -12.10
CA LEU A 10 6.14 -27.57 -10.98
C LEU A 10 7.68 -27.65 -10.92
N ALA A 11 8.32 -28.49 -11.73
CA ALA A 11 9.70 -28.89 -11.51
C ALA A 11 10.75 -27.77 -11.76
N ASP A 12 10.42 -26.71 -12.49
CA ASP A 12 11.40 -25.67 -12.91
C ASP A 12 10.92 -24.22 -12.70
N ILE A 13 10.17 -23.91 -11.64
CA ILE A 13 9.79 -22.51 -11.31
C ILE A 13 10.77 -21.95 -10.27
N GLU A 14 11.73 -21.13 -10.71
CA GLU A 14 12.52 -20.29 -9.81
C GLU A 14 11.74 -19.02 -9.47
N ILE A 15 11.42 -18.84 -8.18
CA ILE A 15 10.85 -17.59 -7.67
C ILE A 15 12.01 -16.63 -7.43
N ALA A 16 12.12 -15.60 -8.27
CA ALA A 16 13.09 -14.53 -8.13
C ALA A 16 12.41 -13.22 -7.72
N GLU A 17 13.01 -12.50 -6.79
CA GLU A 17 12.60 -11.15 -6.42
C GLU A 17 12.84 -10.19 -7.59
N GLN A 18 11.86 -9.31 -7.85
CA GLN A 18 12.02 -8.30 -8.88
C GLN A 18 12.81 -7.10 -8.35
N PRO A 19 13.62 -6.43 -9.20
CA PRO A 19 14.34 -5.23 -8.78
C PRO A 19 13.36 -4.10 -8.43
N SER A 20 13.74 -3.27 -7.46
CA SER A 20 12.95 -2.10 -7.06
C SER A 20 13.06 -0.89 -7.99
N LEU A 21 14.03 -0.90 -8.92
CA LEU A 21 14.31 0.21 -9.84
C LEU A 21 13.07 0.58 -10.67
N THR A 22 12.63 1.82 -10.54
CA THR A 22 11.46 2.35 -11.24
C THR A 22 11.67 3.79 -11.69
N TYR A 23 10.74 4.32 -12.49
CA TYR A 23 10.73 5.73 -12.85
C TYR A 23 10.34 6.59 -11.65
N GLU A 24 10.99 7.75 -11.51
CA GLU A 24 10.70 8.73 -10.48
C GLU A 24 9.42 9.50 -10.82
N VAL A 25 8.44 9.49 -9.91
CA VAL A 25 7.22 10.32 -10.02
C VAL A 25 7.35 11.56 -9.15
N LYS A 26 7.45 12.73 -9.77
CA LYS A 26 7.47 14.03 -9.05
C LYS A 26 6.06 14.56 -8.89
N ILE A 27 5.34 14.04 -7.89
CA ILE A 27 3.93 14.35 -7.62
C ILE A 27 3.69 15.87 -7.56
N ASP A 28 4.55 16.63 -6.87
CA ASP A 28 4.40 18.09 -6.72
C ASP A 28 4.59 18.88 -8.03
N LYS A 29 5.23 18.28 -9.03
CA LYS A 29 5.61 18.94 -10.29
C LYS A 29 4.86 18.39 -11.49
N ASP A 30 3.98 17.41 -11.29
CA ASP A 30 3.25 16.66 -12.32
C ASP A 30 4.17 16.22 -13.48
N LYS A 31 5.32 15.63 -13.12
CA LYS A 31 6.38 15.25 -14.06
C LYS A 31 7.03 13.94 -13.69
N MET A 32 7.52 13.24 -14.70
CA MET A 32 8.46 12.12 -14.51
C MET A 32 9.88 12.66 -14.37
N GLY A 33 10.62 12.08 -13.44
CA GLY A 33 12.05 12.34 -13.23
C GLY A 33 12.93 11.30 -13.91
N ASN A 34 14.04 10.98 -13.27
CA ASN A 34 14.93 9.91 -13.73
C ASN A 34 14.43 8.56 -13.20
N TYR A 35 15.35 7.70 -12.77
CA TYR A 35 15.03 6.45 -12.09
C TYR A 35 15.33 6.57 -10.60
N VAL A 36 14.51 5.90 -9.78
CA VAL A 36 14.68 5.75 -8.33
C VAL A 36 14.72 4.27 -7.99
N ASP A 37 15.42 3.93 -6.91
CA ASP A 37 15.62 2.57 -6.45
C ASP A 37 15.58 2.49 -4.92
N GLY A 38 15.61 1.28 -4.37
CA GLY A 38 15.63 1.00 -2.94
C GLY A 38 14.53 1.74 -2.17
N ILE A 39 14.91 2.41 -1.08
CA ILE A 39 13.95 3.08 -0.18
C ILE A 39 13.08 4.13 -0.89
N ASP A 40 13.58 4.82 -1.90
CA ASP A 40 12.81 5.86 -2.60
C ASP A 40 11.78 5.26 -3.56
N ALA A 41 12.11 4.12 -4.19
CA ALA A 41 11.13 3.35 -4.94
C ALA A 41 10.02 2.78 -4.03
N ILE A 42 10.38 2.34 -2.82
CA ILE A 42 9.40 1.84 -1.83
C ILE A 42 8.49 2.96 -1.33
N LYS A 43 9.02 4.17 -1.04
CA LYS A 43 8.20 5.35 -0.70
C LYS A 43 7.17 5.64 -1.80
N GLN A 44 7.59 5.59 -3.07
CA GLN A 44 6.70 5.79 -4.20
C GLN A 44 5.62 4.69 -4.29
N ALA A 45 5.99 3.44 -4.07
CA ALA A 45 5.04 2.32 -4.05
C ALA A 45 4.00 2.48 -2.93
N ILE A 46 4.44 2.79 -1.70
CA ILE A 46 3.57 3.09 -0.56
C ILE A 46 2.58 4.20 -0.91
N TYR A 47 3.07 5.30 -1.49
CA TYR A 47 2.23 6.40 -1.92
C TYR A 47 1.13 5.95 -2.89
N HIS A 48 1.48 5.18 -3.92
CA HIS A 48 0.50 4.71 -4.90
C HIS A 48 -0.53 3.76 -4.29
N ILE A 49 -0.09 2.81 -3.46
CA ILE A 49 -0.98 1.82 -2.80
C ILE A 49 -2.03 2.54 -1.94
N ILE A 50 -1.62 3.44 -1.04
CA ILE A 50 -2.56 4.08 -0.10
C ILE A 50 -3.40 5.19 -0.72
N ASN A 51 -3.12 5.60 -1.97
CA ASN A 51 -3.90 6.60 -2.71
C ASN A 51 -4.72 5.99 -3.86
N THR A 52 -4.66 4.69 -4.07
CA THR A 52 -5.46 3.99 -5.06
C THR A 52 -6.60 3.26 -4.37
N GLU A 53 -7.84 3.65 -4.66
CA GLU A 53 -9.00 2.93 -4.16
C GLU A 53 -9.12 1.58 -4.87
N ARG A 54 -9.21 0.51 -4.09
CA ARG A 54 -9.31 -0.85 -4.60
C ARG A 54 -10.59 -1.03 -5.44
N TYR A 55 -10.52 -1.91 -6.44
CA TYR A 55 -11.60 -2.24 -7.38
C TYR A 55 -12.08 -1.11 -8.31
N GLN A 56 -11.52 0.10 -8.22
CA GLN A 56 -11.92 1.22 -9.08
C GLN A 56 -11.33 1.16 -10.49
N TYR A 57 -10.18 0.49 -10.67
CA TYR A 57 -9.45 0.51 -11.94
C TYR A 57 -9.10 -0.90 -12.42
N LEU A 58 -9.45 -1.20 -13.67
CA LEU A 58 -9.25 -2.52 -14.29
C LEU A 58 -7.77 -2.91 -14.47
N ILE A 59 -6.87 -1.93 -14.50
CA ILE A 59 -5.43 -2.15 -14.67
C ILE A 59 -4.78 -2.76 -13.42
N TYR A 60 -5.45 -2.71 -12.27
CA TYR A 60 -4.93 -3.19 -11.00
C TYR A 60 -5.50 -4.56 -10.64
N SER A 61 -4.67 -5.37 -9.99
CA SER A 61 -5.12 -6.63 -9.38
C SER A 61 -6.08 -6.35 -8.23
N TRP A 62 -6.84 -7.36 -7.82
CA TRP A 62 -7.76 -7.24 -6.69
C TRP A 62 -7.05 -7.03 -5.35
N ASN A 63 -5.75 -7.33 -5.28
CA ASN A 63 -4.95 -7.13 -4.08
C ASN A 63 -4.31 -5.74 -4.02
N TYR A 64 -4.37 -4.95 -5.10
CA TYR A 64 -3.71 -3.65 -5.15
C TYR A 64 -4.63 -2.51 -4.69
N GLY A 65 -4.07 -1.58 -3.93
CA GLY A 65 -4.78 -0.42 -3.39
C GLY A 65 -5.40 -0.66 -2.02
N ILE A 66 -6.15 0.33 -1.56
CA ILE A 66 -6.79 0.39 -0.25
C ILE A 66 -8.28 0.67 -0.39
N GLU A 67 -9.07 0.28 0.61
CA GLU A 67 -10.50 0.59 0.67
C GLU A 67 -10.67 1.68 1.73
N LEU A 68 -10.87 2.95 1.36
CA LEU A 68 -11.11 4.02 2.34
C LEU A 68 -12.42 4.78 2.08
N ALA A 69 -12.99 4.66 0.87
CA ALA A 69 -14.12 5.47 0.45
C ALA A 69 -15.40 5.22 1.28
N ASP A 70 -15.62 4.00 1.74
CA ASP A 70 -16.80 3.60 2.55
C ASP A 70 -16.72 4.07 4.02
N LEU A 71 -15.60 4.66 4.45
CA LEU A 71 -15.44 5.26 5.77
C LEU A 71 -16.08 6.64 5.86
N PHE A 72 -16.44 7.24 4.72
CA PHE A 72 -17.17 8.49 4.68
C PHE A 72 -18.49 8.41 5.45
N GLY A 73 -18.70 9.36 6.37
CA GLY A 73 -19.89 9.43 7.22
C GLY A 73 -19.92 8.39 8.35
N LYS A 74 -18.85 7.62 8.56
CA LYS A 74 -18.76 6.67 9.68
C LYS A 74 -18.28 7.34 10.98
N PRO A 75 -18.65 6.81 12.16
CA PRO A 75 -18.15 7.32 13.43
C PRO A 75 -16.62 7.17 13.56
N ILE A 76 -15.95 8.15 14.16
CA ILE A 76 -14.48 8.13 14.39
C ILE A 76 -14.01 6.85 15.08
N ALA A 77 -14.78 6.37 16.08
CA ALA A 77 -14.47 5.14 16.82
C ALA A 77 -14.45 3.89 15.92
N TYR A 78 -15.14 3.92 14.78
CA TYR A 78 -15.08 2.89 13.75
C TYR A 78 -13.94 3.16 12.75
N CYS A 79 -13.71 4.43 12.38
CA CYS A 79 -12.70 4.79 11.38
C CYS A 79 -11.27 4.47 11.84
N TYR A 80 -10.88 4.76 13.08
CA TYR A 80 -9.49 4.54 13.53
C TYR A 80 -9.00 3.07 13.39
N PRO A 81 -9.71 2.06 13.94
CA PRO A 81 -9.28 0.68 13.77
C PRO A 81 -9.34 0.22 12.31
N GLU A 82 -10.32 0.68 11.52
CA GLU A 82 -10.42 0.33 10.10
C GLU A 82 -9.30 0.95 9.26
N ILE A 83 -8.96 2.22 9.46
CA ILE A 83 -7.84 2.86 8.78
C ILE A 83 -6.54 2.11 9.07
N LYS A 84 -6.28 1.78 10.35
CA LYS A 84 -5.13 0.98 10.74
C LYS A 84 -5.11 -0.36 9.99
N ARG A 85 -6.20 -1.13 10.09
CA ARG A 85 -6.33 -2.46 9.49
C ARG A 85 -6.10 -2.41 7.98
N ARG A 86 -6.78 -1.50 7.28
CA ARG A 86 -6.78 -1.42 5.82
C ARG A 86 -5.46 -0.88 5.27
N ILE A 87 -4.80 0.06 5.96
CA ILE A 87 -3.43 0.48 5.61
C ILE A 87 -2.46 -0.70 5.75
N THR A 88 -2.52 -1.42 6.88
CA THR A 88 -1.64 -2.59 7.09
C THR A 88 -1.89 -3.67 6.05
N GLU A 89 -3.15 -4.04 5.78
CA GLU A 89 -3.50 -5.06 4.79
C GLU A 89 -3.08 -4.67 3.37
N ALA A 90 -3.23 -3.40 2.98
CA ALA A 90 -2.85 -2.93 1.66
C ALA A 90 -1.33 -2.90 1.47
N LEU A 91 -0.59 -2.42 2.47
CA LEU A 91 0.87 -2.30 2.38
C LEU A 91 1.57 -3.67 2.44
N LEU A 92 1.08 -4.62 3.23
CA LEU A 92 1.65 -5.97 3.31
C LEU A 92 1.45 -6.82 2.04
N GLN A 93 0.80 -6.28 1.00
CA GLN A 93 0.79 -6.91 -0.33
C GLN A 93 2.10 -6.65 -1.11
N ASP A 94 2.90 -5.66 -0.70
CA ASP A 94 4.23 -5.41 -1.24
C ASP A 94 5.25 -6.19 -0.41
N ASP A 95 5.97 -7.11 -1.04
CA ASP A 95 6.93 -8.03 -0.41
C ASP A 95 8.13 -7.32 0.22
N ARG A 96 8.40 -6.07 -0.17
CA ARG A 96 9.43 -5.24 0.44
C ARG A 96 9.00 -4.61 1.76
N ILE A 97 7.73 -4.73 2.15
CA ILE A 97 7.18 -4.18 3.40
C ILE A 97 7.03 -5.30 4.44
N GLU A 98 7.80 -5.23 5.51
CA GLU A 98 7.81 -6.23 6.57
C GLU A 98 6.72 -6.00 7.63
N SER A 99 6.48 -4.73 8.00
CA SER A 99 5.44 -4.39 8.97
C SER A 99 5.01 -2.92 8.91
N VAL A 100 3.82 -2.64 9.45
CA VAL A 100 3.30 -1.28 9.64
C VAL A 100 2.90 -1.11 11.09
N ASN A 101 3.48 -0.12 11.78
CA ASN A 101 3.32 0.05 13.22
C ASN A 101 3.25 1.53 13.63
N SER A 102 3.21 1.78 14.95
CA SER A 102 3.25 3.12 15.55
C SER A 102 2.17 4.07 15.03
N PHE A 103 0.93 3.57 14.94
CA PHE A 103 -0.19 4.38 14.48
C PHE A 103 -0.56 5.46 15.50
N GLU A 104 -0.58 6.70 15.02
CA GLU A 104 -1.13 7.85 15.72
C GLU A 104 -2.25 8.46 14.88
N PHE A 105 -3.37 8.76 15.53
CA PHE A 105 -4.53 9.34 14.87
C PHE A 105 -4.84 10.71 15.45
N SER A 106 -5.12 11.65 14.57
CA SER A 106 -5.71 12.94 14.94
C SER A 106 -6.90 13.25 14.04
N TYR A 107 -7.84 14.01 14.58
CA TYR A 107 -9.02 14.45 13.85
C TYR A 107 -8.93 15.96 13.62
N SER A 108 -9.07 16.38 12.37
CA SER A 108 -8.97 17.79 11.99
C SER A 108 -9.85 18.08 10.79
N LYS A 109 -10.68 19.12 10.90
CA LYS A 109 -11.52 19.64 9.81
C LYS A 109 -12.44 18.60 9.14
N GLY A 110 -12.93 17.60 9.87
CA GLY A 110 -13.80 16.55 9.29
C GLY A 110 -13.04 15.30 8.85
N ASP A 111 -11.71 15.33 8.81
CA ASP A 111 -10.88 14.24 8.32
C ASP A 111 -10.04 13.61 9.44
N VAL A 112 -9.61 12.37 9.21
CA VAL A 112 -8.62 11.69 10.07
C VAL A 112 -7.26 11.81 9.44
N ILE A 113 -6.28 12.24 10.23
CA ILE A 113 -4.86 12.16 9.88
C ILE A 113 -4.29 10.95 10.60
N ALA A 114 -3.84 9.96 9.83
CA ALA A 114 -3.16 8.78 10.32
C ALA A 114 -1.66 8.92 10.07
N LYS A 115 -0.86 8.84 11.13
CA LYS A 115 0.60 8.78 11.07
C LYS A 115 1.05 7.39 11.46
N PHE A 116 2.01 6.83 10.74
CA PHE A 116 2.51 5.49 11.00
C PHE A 116 3.93 5.29 10.47
N LYS A 117 4.59 4.26 10.98
CA LYS A 117 5.93 3.82 10.55
C LYS A 117 5.80 2.55 9.74
N VAL A 118 6.44 2.52 8.58
CA VAL A 118 6.55 1.34 7.71
C VAL A 118 7.97 0.81 7.80
N ILE A 119 8.11 -0.45 8.21
CA ILE A 119 9.39 -1.16 8.23
C ILE A 119 9.51 -1.92 6.92
N THR A 120 10.60 -1.71 6.22
CA THR A 120 10.86 -2.25 4.88
C THR A 120 12.22 -2.92 4.83
N THR A 121 12.47 -3.70 3.79
CA THR A 121 13.77 -4.33 3.54
C THR A 121 14.92 -3.32 3.39
N GLU A 122 14.61 -2.05 3.06
CA GLU A 122 15.57 -0.96 2.86
C GLU A 122 15.62 0.05 4.01
N GLY A 123 14.83 -0.16 5.08
CA GLY A 123 14.79 0.70 6.26
C GLY A 123 13.39 1.18 6.66
N GLU A 124 13.34 2.17 7.53
CA GLU A 124 12.10 2.70 8.11
C GLU A 124 11.63 3.99 7.40
N ILE A 125 10.33 4.08 7.15
CA ILE A 125 9.69 5.22 6.50
C ILE A 125 8.52 5.71 7.37
N GLU A 126 8.50 7.00 7.69
CA GLU A 126 7.36 7.67 8.33
C GLU A 126 6.40 8.22 7.28
N ILE A 127 5.10 7.92 7.43
CA ILE A 127 4.05 8.30 6.49
C ILE A 127 2.88 8.94 7.22
N ASP A 128 2.40 10.05 6.64
CA ASP A 128 1.18 10.73 7.04
C ASP A 128 0.12 10.58 5.93
N LYS A 129 -1.08 10.08 6.27
CA LYS A 129 -2.21 9.94 5.36
C LYS A 129 -3.44 10.67 5.90
N VAL A 130 -4.02 11.53 5.08
CA VAL A 130 -5.34 12.13 5.34
C VAL A 130 -6.43 11.22 4.77
N VAL A 131 -7.39 10.84 5.61
CA VAL A 131 -8.54 10.01 5.26
C VAL A 131 -9.81 10.83 5.43
N ARG A 132 -10.58 10.94 4.34
CA ARG A 132 -11.83 11.69 4.33
C ARG A 132 -12.94 10.91 5.00
N ILE A 133 -13.49 11.44 6.09
CA ILE A 133 -14.58 10.77 6.84
C ILE A 133 -15.81 11.66 7.09
N GLY A 134 -15.75 12.95 6.77
CA GLY A 134 -16.80 13.94 7.07
C GLY A 134 -17.14 14.87 5.92
#